data_AF-A0A9W7MCS2-F1
#
_entry.id   AF-A0A9W7MCS2-F1
#
_cell.length_a   1.000
_cell.length_b   1.000
_cell.length_c   1.000
_cell.angle_alpha   90.00
_cell.angle_beta   90.00
_cell.angle_gamma   90.00
#
_symmetry.space_group_name_H-M   'P 1'
#
loop_
_entity.id
_entity.type
_entity.pdbx_description
1 polymer ?
#
loop_
_entity_poly.entity_id
_entity_poly.type
_entity_poly.pdbx_seq_one_letter_code
_entity_poly.pdbx_strand_id
1 'polypeptide(L)'
;METLLSRLGFFLFLLSTFTFYHLSLSFSPIDNYLINCGASLDSVVDNRRFISDSSDSPDSHLSSARTFSLCAGTLLPGQPQIYHTARVFKTPSKYVFNVKDPGMHMVRLHFHQFKSSRLNLGNSQFHVLVNDLVVLTNFSGGNLAGTPKVMEYLLWVNSEKLEIAFVPTKKSNFAFVNAIEVISAPKDLVPETAQYVNGDEVEKFEGLDKQAFEVAYRVTVGGVKVTPFNDSLWRTWMPDDAYLKSSEGSIKVYFGGRIKYQDGGASREVGPDNVYDSARLIQSKNASIPNVNLTWEFPVMEDYKYLVRMHFCDIASISLGLLFFNVYVNGHLVYKDLDLSAVTNYVLASPFYADFVVDADRSRVVSVSVGPSSKSMAYTVDAVLNGVEIMKMNNSVGSLDGKLPAELLLMCWPRRAVSILLPLIALVCLLLSFSAVMHRRKNQAGTVPWLKLPMDVHEISPKHAKLQLSNIVT
;
A
#
# COMPACT_ATOMS: atom_id res chain seq x y z
N MET A 1 -28.04 -54.03 -27.45
CA MET A 1 -26.83 -53.29 -27.86
C MET A 1 -27.13 -51.80 -28.04
N GLU A 2 -28.24 -51.43 -28.68
CA GLU A 2 -28.68 -50.03 -28.84
C GLU A 2 -28.92 -49.28 -27.52
N THR A 3 -29.45 -49.94 -26.50
CA THR A 3 -29.72 -49.33 -25.18
C THR A 3 -28.44 -48.99 -24.39
N LEU A 4 -27.33 -49.68 -24.65
CA LEU A 4 -26.04 -49.45 -24.00
C LEU A 4 -25.30 -48.26 -24.64
N LEU A 5 -25.37 -48.14 -25.97
CA LEU A 5 -24.82 -47.04 -26.76
C LEU A 5 -25.49 -45.69 -26.44
N SER A 6 -26.81 -45.70 -26.22
CA SER A 6 -27.58 -44.51 -25.81
C SER A 6 -27.16 -43.98 -24.42
N ARG A 7 -26.91 -44.87 -23.45
CA ARG A 7 -26.46 -44.47 -22.11
C ARG A 7 -25.02 -43.96 -22.09
N LEU A 8 -24.13 -44.56 -22.90
CA LEU A 8 -22.74 -44.12 -23.01
C LEU A 8 -22.64 -42.74 -23.70
N GLY A 9 -23.45 -42.51 -24.74
CA GLY A 9 -23.56 -41.20 -25.40
C GLY A 9 -24.12 -40.11 -24.51
N PHE A 10 -25.13 -40.41 -23.69
CA PHE A 10 -25.67 -39.46 -22.71
C PHE A 10 -24.67 -39.15 -21.58
N PHE A 11 -23.90 -40.15 -21.14
CA PHE A 11 -22.86 -39.95 -20.13
C PHE A 11 -21.68 -39.14 -20.67
N LEU A 12 -21.26 -39.37 -21.93
CA LEU A 12 -20.25 -38.55 -22.62
C LEU A 12 -20.73 -37.13 -22.89
N PHE A 13 -22.03 -36.94 -23.19
CA PHE A 13 -22.63 -35.62 -23.33
C PHE A 13 -22.64 -34.87 -21.99
N LEU A 14 -23.03 -35.54 -20.89
CA LEU A 14 -22.95 -34.99 -19.53
C LEU A 14 -21.50 -34.67 -19.12
N LEU A 15 -20.54 -35.56 -19.42
CA LEU A 15 -19.12 -35.31 -19.17
C LEU A 15 -18.61 -34.11 -19.99
N SER A 16 -19.05 -33.96 -21.25
CA SER A 16 -18.69 -32.80 -22.08
C SER A 16 -19.33 -31.51 -21.56
N THR A 17 -20.56 -31.55 -21.04
CA THR A 17 -21.20 -30.37 -20.44
C THR A 17 -20.53 -29.98 -19.13
N PHE A 18 -19.92 -30.91 -18.39
CA PHE A 18 -19.11 -30.60 -17.21
C PHE A 18 -17.72 -30.04 -17.53
N THR A 19 -17.16 -30.32 -18.72
CA THR A 19 -15.84 -29.80 -19.13
C THR A 19 -15.85 -28.37 -19.71
N PHE A 20 -17.01 -27.75 -19.92
CA PHE A 20 -17.09 -26.39 -20.52
C PHE A 20 -17.57 -25.28 -19.58
N TYR A 21 -17.78 -25.55 -18.29
CA TYR A 21 -17.93 -24.49 -17.30
C TYR A 21 -16.56 -24.17 -16.69
N HIS A 22 -15.70 -23.49 -17.46
CA HIS A 22 -14.78 -22.56 -16.83
C HIS A 22 -15.64 -21.43 -16.27
N LEU A 23 -16.15 -21.60 -15.05
CA LEU A 23 -16.58 -20.48 -14.23
C LEU A 23 -15.37 -19.56 -14.13
N SER A 24 -15.45 -18.40 -14.79
CA SER A 24 -14.55 -17.29 -14.52
C SER A 24 -14.74 -16.94 -13.04
N LEU A 25 -13.89 -17.47 -12.17
CA LEU A 25 -13.87 -17.04 -10.79
C LEU A 25 -13.45 -15.57 -10.81
N SER A 26 -14.39 -14.69 -10.48
CA SER A 26 -14.05 -13.30 -10.16
C SER A 26 -13.01 -13.33 -9.05
N PHE A 27 -11.97 -12.51 -9.17
CA PHE A 27 -10.99 -12.33 -8.10
C PHE A 27 -11.71 -12.04 -6.78
N SER A 28 -11.35 -12.80 -5.75
CA SER A 28 -11.88 -12.68 -4.40
C SER A 28 -10.70 -12.62 -3.43
N PRO A 29 -10.28 -11.42 -3.00
CA PRO A 29 -9.14 -11.28 -2.11
C PRO A 29 -9.43 -11.89 -0.73
N ILE A 30 -8.39 -12.48 -0.11
CA ILE A 30 -8.48 -13.09 1.22
C ILE A 30 -8.68 -12.01 2.29
N ASP A 31 -7.87 -10.95 2.22
CA ASP A 31 -8.04 -9.74 3.02
C ASP A 31 -8.77 -8.69 2.17
N ASN A 32 -9.95 -8.28 2.61
CA ASN A 32 -10.80 -7.33 1.90
C ASN A 32 -11.51 -6.41 2.89
N TYR A 33 -10.83 -5.34 3.28
CA TYR A 33 -11.36 -4.33 4.19
C TYR A 33 -11.72 -3.08 3.40
N LEU A 34 -13.01 -2.81 3.29
CA LEU A 34 -13.55 -1.60 2.66
C LEU A 34 -14.26 -0.79 3.74
N ILE A 35 -13.68 0.34 4.14
CA ILE A 35 -14.13 1.12 5.29
C ILE A 35 -14.71 2.45 4.83
N ASN A 36 -15.95 2.74 5.22
CA ASN A 36 -16.58 4.05 5.09
C ASN A 36 -16.33 4.87 6.36
N CYS A 37 -15.39 5.81 6.29
CA CYS A 37 -14.90 6.54 7.44
C CYS A 37 -15.83 7.71 7.81
N GLY A 38 -16.20 7.81 9.08
CA GLY A 38 -17.12 8.83 9.59
C GLY A 38 -18.59 8.46 9.50
N ALA A 39 -18.95 7.43 8.72
CA ALA A 39 -20.34 7.02 8.51
C ALA A 39 -20.90 6.26 9.71
N SER A 40 -22.21 6.34 9.91
CA SER A 40 -22.96 5.55 10.91
C SER A 40 -23.55 4.26 10.35
N LEU A 41 -23.61 4.15 9.02
CA LEU A 41 -24.17 3.02 8.28
C LEU A 41 -23.23 2.65 7.15
N ASP A 42 -23.32 1.41 6.72
CA ASP A 42 -22.60 0.93 5.55
C ASP A 42 -23.07 1.64 4.28
N SER A 43 -22.25 1.57 3.24
CA SER A 43 -22.56 2.14 1.95
C SER A 43 -22.20 1.19 0.84
N VAL A 44 -22.93 1.24 -0.27
CA VAL A 44 -22.65 0.43 -1.45
C VAL A 44 -22.19 1.34 -2.58
N VAL A 45 -20.98 1.10 -3.07
CA VAL A 45 -20.36 1.86 -4.17
C VAL A 45 -19.80 0.86 -5.17
N ASP A 46 -20.24 0.94 -6.43
CA ASP A 46 -19.83 0.02 -7.50
C ASP A 46 -20.02 -1.47 -7.13
N ASN A 47 -21.17 -1.80 -6.51
CA ASN A 47 -21.50 -3.12 -5.95
C ASN A 47 -20.58 -3.61 -4.82
N ARG A 48 -19.75 -2.73 -4.25
CA ARG A 48 -18.90 -3.04 -3.10
C ARG A 48 -19.48 -2.45 -1.84
N ARG A 49 -19.59 -3.27 -0.80
CA ARG A 49 -20.06 -2.84 0.52
C ARG A 49 -18.89 -2.29 1.33
N PHE A 50 -18.94 -1.00 1.63
CA PHE A 50 -18.05 -0.33 2.57
C PHE A 50 -18.68 -0.30 3.96
N ILE A 51 -17.96 -0.83 4.94
CA ILE A 51 -18.41 -0.99 6.33
C ILE A 51 -18.18 0.31 7.10
N SER A 52 -19.16 0.74 7.88
CA SER A 52 -19.02 1.89 8.79
C SER A 52 -17.93 1.66 9.84
N ASP A 53 -17.10 2.67 10.10
CA ASP A 53 -16.11 2.68 11.19
C ASP A 53 -16.67 3.24 12.52
N SER A 54 -17.99 3.11 12.75
CA SER A 54 -18.62 3.50 14.02
C SER A 54 -18.08 2.66 15.17
N SER A 55 -17.92 3.27 16.36
CA SER A 55 -17.35 2.63 17.55
C SER A 55 -18.16 1.44 18.07
N ASP A 56 -19.43 1.36 17.69
CA ASP A 56 -20.35 0.30 18.11
C ASP A 56 -20.28 -0.93 17.18
N SER A 57 -19.43 -0.90 16.13
CA SER A 57 -19.24 -2.04 15.26
C SER A 57 -18.27 -3.05 15.91
N PRO A 58 -18.62 -4.36 15.94
CA PRO A 58 -17.72 -5.40 16.44
C PRO A 58 -16.44 -5.55 15.58
N ASP A 59 -16.45 -4.98 14.36
CA ASP A 59 -15.34 -4.97 13.40
C ASP A 59 -14.59 -3.61 13.41
N SER A 60 -14.61 -2.86 14.52
CA SER A 60 -13.93 -1.57 14.59
C SER A 60 -12.41 -1.74 14.46
N HIS A 61 -11.88 -1.33 13.31
CA HIS A 61 -10.44 -1.26 13.03
C HIS A 61 -9.76 -0.04 13.67
N LEU A 62 -10.53 0.91 14.21
CA LEU A 62 -9.99 2.15 14.76
C LEU A 62 -9.45 1.92 16.18
N SER A 63 -8.16 2.22 16.40
CA SER A 63 -7.48 1.97 17.68
C SER A 63 -7.40 3.20 18.60
N SER A 64 -7.93 4.37 18.22
CA SER A 64 -7.70 5.66 18.92
C SER A 64 -8.99 6.29 19.49
N ALA A 65 -8.87 6.98 20.62
CA ALA A 65 -9.99 7.56 21.37
C ALA A 65 -10.31 9.04 21.06
N ARG A 66 -9.46 9.78 20.30
CA ARG A 66 -9.64 11.22 20.01
C ARG A 66 -10.00 11.50 18.56
N THR A 67 -11.12 10.93 18.15
CA THR A 67 -11.66 11.06 16.79
C THR A 67 -13.13 11.47 16.82
N PHE A 68 -13.62 12.06 15.73
CA PHE A 68 -15.05 12.29 15.56
C PHE A 68 -15.44 12.18 14.09
N SER A 69 -16.73 11.92 13.85
CA SER A 69 -17.31 11.89 12.50
C SER A 69 -17.65 13.28 12.01
N LEU A 70 -17.46 13.52 10.72
CA LEU A 70 -17.96 14.69 10.02
C LEU A 70 -18.82 14.24 8.84
N CYS A 71 -19.89 14.97 8.56
CA CYS A 71 -20.76 14.77 7.40
C CYS A 71 -20.87 16.09 6.63
N ALA A 72 -20.86 16.02 5.29
CA ALA A 72 -20.97 17.17 4.42
C ALA A 72 -22.35 17.85 4.51
N GLY A 73 -23.40 17.12 4.90
CA GLY A 73 -24.77 17.62 5.03
C GLY A 73 -25.50 17.85 3.72
N THR A 74 -24.80 18.27 2.66
CA THR A 74 -25.32 18.39 1.29
C THR A 74 -24.83 17.21 0.43
N LEU A 75 -25.77 16.42 -0.09
CA LEU A 75 -25.47 15.36 -1.04
C LEU A 75 -25.29 15.95 -2.44
N LEU A 76 -24.08 15.86 -3.00
CA LEU A 76 -23.83 16.24 -4.38
C LEU A 76 -24.29 15.12 -5.34
N PRO A 77 -25.10 15.42 -6.37
CA PRO A 77 -25.51 14.43 -7.36
C PRO A 77 -24.32 13.77 -8.04
N GLY A 78 -24.34 12.44 -8.17
CA GLY A 78 -23.27 11.68 -8.82
C GLY A 78 -22.02 11.44 -7.96
N GLN A 79 -21.97 11.95 -6.73
CA GLN A 79 -20.85 11.67 -5.82
C GLN A 79 -21.11 10.40 -4.99
N PRO A 80 -20.17 9.42 -4.99
CA PRO A 80 -20.29 8.20 -4.20
C PRO A 80 -20.46 8.46 -2.70
N GLN A 81 -21.23 7.59 -2.04
CA GLN A 81 -21.62 7.75 -0.64
C GLN A 81 -20.43 7.86 0.34
N ILE A 82 -19.34 7.14 0.03
CA ILE A 82 -18.10 7.14 0.81
C ILE A 82 -17.41 8.50 0.92
N TYR A 83 -17.79 9.49 0.09
CA TYR A 83 -17.21 10.83 0.14
C TYR A 83 -18.05 11.84 0.91
N HIS A 84 -19.27 11.49 1.34
CA HIS A 84 -20.13 12.41 2.11
C HIS A 84 -19.75 12.49 3.59
N THR A 85 -18.97 11.53 4.07
CA THR A 85 -18.49 11.47 5.46
C THR A 85 -16.97 11.44 5.52
N ALA A 86 -16.44 11.82 6.68
CA ALA A 86 -15.02 11.67 7.00
C ALA A 86 -14.82 11.39 8.48
N ARG A 87 -13.81 10.56 8.80
CA ARG A 87 -13.27 10.44 10.15
C ARG A 87 -12.20 11.49 10.36
N VAL A 88 -12.29 12.26 11.43
CA VAL A 88 -11.33 13.33 11.76
C VAL A 88 -10.51 12.94 12.99
N PHE A 89 -9.19 13.12 12.90
CA PHE A 89 -8.21 12.83 13.95
C PHE A 89 -7.64 14.13 14.50
N LYS A 90 -7.70 14.36 15.81
CA LYS A 90 -7.08 15.52 16.48
C LYS A 90 -5.68 15.25 17.04
N THR A 91 -5.31 13.99 17.10
CA THR A 91 -4.03 13.49 17.63
C THR A 91 -3.58 12.31 16.78
N PRO A 92 -2.29 11.89 16.88
CA PRO A 92 -1.83 10.63 16.27
C PRO A 92 -2.85 9.52 16.50
N SER A 93 -3.33 8.92 15.43
CA SER A 93 -4.36 7.88 15.49
C SER A 93 -4.14 6.89 14.36
N LYS A 94 -4.51 5.62 14.56
CA LYS A 94 -4.31 4.56 13.58
C LYS A 94 -5.52 3.66 13.40
N TYR A 95 -5.67 3.14 12.19
CA TYR A 95 -6.44 1.93 11.93
C TYR A 95 -5.50 0.72 11.95
N VAL A 96 -6.02 -0.41 12.42
CA VAL A 96 -5.30 -1.67 12.52
C VAL A 96 -6.15 -2.76 11.88
N PHE A 97 -5.60 -3.41 10.87
CA PHE A 97 -6.22 -4.49 10.12
C PHE A 97 -5.47 -5.79 10.41
N ASN A 98 -6.20 -6.87 10.67
CA ASN A 98 -5.57 -8.19 10.78
C ASN A 98 -5.29 -8.70 9.36
N VAL A 99 -4.11 -9.26 9.16
CA VAL A 99 -3.66 -9.79 7.87
C VAL A 99 -3.77 -11.30 7.92
N LYS A 100 -4.56 -11.88 7.02
CA LYS A 100 -4.76 -13.33 6.90
C LYS A 100 -3.88 -13.92 5.81
N ASP A 101 -3.55 -13.16 4.77
CA ASP A 101 -2.68 -13.59 3.67
C ASP A 101 -1.42 -12.71 3.60
N PRO A 102 -0.34 -13.05 4.31
CA PRO A 102 0.92 -12.31 4.22
C PRO A 102 1.44 -12.25 2.78
N GLY A 103 1.80 -11.05 2.34
CA GLY A 103 2.22 -10.81 0.97
C GLY A 103 1.93 -9.38 0.52
N MET A 104 1.89 -9.18 -0.80
CA MET A 104 1.59 -7.89 -1.40
C MET A 104 0.16 -7.46 -1.07
N HIS A 105 0.00 -6.24 -0.58
CA HIS A 105 -1.30 -5.64 -0.29
C HIS A 105 -1.45 -4.34 -1.04
N MET A 106 -2.67 -4.09 -1.50
CA MET A 106 -3.10 -2.82 -2.04
C MET A 106 -3.81 -2.02 -0.96
N VAL A 107 -3.33 -0.79 -0.74
CA VAL A 107 -3.93 0.16 0.20
C VAL A 107 -4.40 1.38 -0.58
N ARG A 108 -5.70 1.69 -0.51
CA ARG A 108 -6.27 2.92 -1.09
C ARG A 108 -6.80 3.83 -0.02
N LEU A 109 -6.41 5.11 -0.11
CA LEU A 109 -6.86 6.16 0.80
C LEU A 109 -7.66 7.19 0.02
N HIS A 110 -8.90 7.39 0.44
CA HIS A 110 -9.87 8.26 -0.21
C HIS A 110 -9.98 9.58 0.56
N PHE A 111 -9.76 10.69 -0.15
CA PHE A 111 -9.82 12.04 0.40
C PHE A 111 -10.72 12.93 -0.44
N HIS A 112 -11.74 13.49 0.19
CA HIS A 112 -12.62 14.50 -0.39
C HIS A 112 -12.82 15.62 0.62
N GLN A 113 -12.39 16.82 0.25
CA GLN A 113 -12.55 18.00 1.07
C GLN A 113 -13.98 18.52 0.98
N PHE A 114 -14.60 18.73 2.14
CA PHE A 114 -15.86 19.46 2.25
C PHE A 114 -15.87 20.35 3.49
N LYS A 115 -16.78 21.32 3.51
CA LYS A 115 -17.00 22.21 4.65
C LYS A 115 -18.25 21.79 5.40
N SER A 116 -18.11 21.58 6.70
CA SER A 116 -19.23 21.39 7.62
C SER A 116 -19.41 22.62 8.51
N SER A 117 -20.48 22.63 9.32
CA SER A 117 -20.69 23.66 10.36
C SER A 117 -19.60 23.69 11.44
N ARG A 118 -18.90 22.56 11.67
CA ARG A 118 -17.89 22.43 12.74
C ARG A 118 -16.46 22.63 12.24
N LEU A 119 -16.19 22.23 11.01
CA LEU A 119 -14.83 22.15 10.48
C LEU A 119 -14.80 22.24 8.95
N ASN A 120 -13.80 22.94 8.42
CA ASN A 120 -13.44 22.92 7.00
C ASN A 120 -12.28 21.95 6.77
N LEU A 121 -12.52 20.85 6.04
CA LEU A 121 -11.48 19.84 5.77
C LEU A 121 -10.34 20.38 4.89
N GLY A 122 -10.59 21.42 4.09
CA GLY A 122 -9.55 22.09 3.29
C GLY A 122 -8.44 22.77 4.10
N ASN A 123 -8.65 22.97 5.42
CA ASN A 123 -7.64 23.53 6.32
C ASN A 123 -6.73 22.46 6.96
N SER A 124 -6.92 21.20 6.60
CA SER A 124 -6.11 20.10 7.13
C SER A 124 -4.70 20.13 6.56
N GLN A 125 -3.75 19.64 7.35
CA GLN A 125 -2.40 19.33 6.88
C GLN A 125 -1.86 18.21 7.76
N PHE A 126 -1.46 17.09 7.19
CA PHE A 126 -1.09 15.91 7.95
C PHE A 126 -0.15 14.98 7.19
N HIS A 127 0.45 14.05 7.91
CA HIS A 127 1.22 12.94 7.34
C HIS A 127 0.39 11.65 7.45
N VAL A 128 0.70 10.68 6.60
CA VAL A 128 0.15 9.33 6.68
C VAL A 128 1.28 8.32 6.63
N LEU A 129 1.20 7.32 7.51
CA LEU A 129 2.14 6.21 7.61
C LEU A 129 1.39 4.90 7.38
N VAL A 130 2.01 3.96 6.66
CA VAL A 130 1.51 2.58 6.50
C VAL A 130 2.62 1.62 6.89
N ASN A 131 2.46 0.86 7.98
CA ASN A 131 3.53 -0.01 8.53
C ASN A 131 4.91 0.69 8.59
N ASP A 132 4.94 1.89 9.18
CA ASP A 132 6.13 2.74 9.30
C ASP A 132 6.73 3.28 7.98
N LEU A 133 6.11 3.02 6.83
CA LEU A 133 6.43 3.71 5.58
C LEU A 133 5.71 5.05 5.51
N VAL A 134 6.44 6.11 5.18
CA VAL A 134 5.85 7.44 4.99
C VAL A 134 5.21 7.52 3.62
N VAL A 135 3.88 7.48 3.55
CA VAL A 135 3.16 7.50 2.26
C VAL A 135 2.67 8.88 1.86
N LEU A 136 2.50 9.79 2.82
CA LEU A 136 2.10 11.18 2.61
C LEU A 136 2.77 12.11 3.61
N THR A 137 3.27 13.26 3.16
CA THR A 137 3.89 14.29 3.99
C THR A 137 3.28 15.66 3.77
N ASN A 138 2.93 16.36 4.87
CA ASN A 138 2.33 17.70 4.82
C ASN A 138 1.12 17.79 3.87
N PHE A 139 0.38 16.69 3.72
CA PHE A 139 -0.70 16.53 2.78
C PHE A 139 -1.93 17.33 3.22
N SER A 140 -2.51 18.09 2.29
CA SER A 140 -3.63 18.99 2.59
C SER A 140 -5.00 18.43 2.19
N GLY A 141 -5.13 17.13 1.91
CA GLY A 141 -6.44 16.50 1.69
C GLY A 141 -7.00 16.57 0.27
N GLY A 142 -6.26 17.06 -0.72
CA GLY A 142 -6.68 17.09 -2.13
C GLY A 142 -6.70 18.47 -2.80
N ASN A 143 -7.28 18.55 -4.00
CA ASN A 143 -7.36 19.77 -4.81
C ASN A 143 -8.56 20.64 -4.43
N LEU A 144 -8.41 21.97 -4.59
CA LEU A 144 -9.47 22.98 -4.37
C LEU A 144 -10.73 22.76 -5.23
N ALA A 145 -10.66 21.96 -6.30
CA ALA A 145 -11.74 21.72 -7.26
C ALA A 145 -12.86 20.80 -6.75
N GLY A 146 -12.80 20.32 -5.50
CA GLY A 146 -13.85 19.49 -4.90
C GLY A 146 -13.92 18.06 -5.46
N THR A 147 -12.98 17.64 -6.32
CA THR A 147 -12.92 16.26 -6.79
C THR A 147 -12.27 15.36 -5.74
N PRO A 148 -12.82 14.17 -5.45
CA PRO A 148 -12.15 13.21 -4.58
C PRO A 148 -10.79 12.78 -5.14
N LYS A 149 -9.80 12.64 -4.26
CA LYS A 149 -8.48 12.10 -4.55
C LYS A 149 -8.37 10.70 -3.96
N VAL A 150 -7.93 9.74 -4.76
CA VAL A 150 -7.61 8.38 -4.30
C VAL A 150 -6.09 8.22 -4.40
N MET A 151 -5.46 7.91 -3.28
CA MET A 151 -4.05 7.53 -3.24
C MET A 151 -3.99 6.01 -3.17
N GLU A 152 -3.26 5.37 -4.09
CA GLU A 152 -3.14 3.91 -4.15
C GLU A 152 -1.68 3.50 -3.95
N TYR A 153 -1.49 2.53 -3.05
CA TYR A 153 -0.19 2.00 -2.68
C TYR A 153 -0.17 0.48 -2.79
N LEU A 154 0.97 -0.08 -3.18
CA LEU A 154 1.27 -1.51 -3.10
C LEU A 154 2.44 -1.69 -2.15
N LEU A 155 2.31 -2.55 -1.15
CA LEU A 155 3.40 -2.84 -0.23
C LEU A 155 3.37 -4.28 0.26
N TRP A 156 4.55 -4.82 0.52
CA TRP A 156 4.69 -6.14 1.13
C TRP A 156 4.36 -6.10 2.63
N VAL A 157 3.50 -7.00 3.07
CA VAL A 157 3.05 -7.10 4.47
C VAL A 157 3.35 -8.50 4.99
N ASN A 158 4.33 -8.59 5.89
CA ASN A 158 4.76 -9.85 6.50
C ASN A 158 4.32 -9.99 7.98
N SER A 159 3.69 -8.94 8.52
CA SER A 159 3.18 -8.91 9.89
C SER A 159 1.73 -9.41 9.95
N GLU A 160 1.31 -9.91 11.11
CA GLU A 160 -0.09 -10.27 11.38
C GLU A 160 -1.06 -9.08 11.31
N LYS A 161 -0.53 -7.85 11.26
CA LYS A 161 -1.29 -6.61 11.27
C LYS A 161 -0.75 -5.61 10.26
N LEU A 162 -1.65 -4.87 9.63
CA LEU A 162 -1.37 -3.69 8.84
C LEU A 162 -1.89 -2.46 9.59
N GLU A 163 -1.00 -1.49 9.84
CA GLU A 163 -1.32 -0.25 10.55
C GLU A 163 -1.29 0.95 9.61
N ILE A 164 -2.36 1.74 9.61
CA ILE A 164 -2.44 3.01 8.87
C ILE A 164 -2.59 4.14 9.88
N ALA A 165 -1.54 4.95 10.05
CA ALA A 165 -1.49 6.04 11.02
C ALA A 165 -1.66 7.41 10.35
N PHE A 166 -2.56 8.22 10.90
CA PHE A 166 -2.82 9.60 10.47
C PHE A 166 -2.22 10.57 11.49
N VAL A 167 -1.37 11.47 10.98
CA VAL A 167 -0.48 12.30 11.79
C VAL A 167 -0.68 13.79 11.52
N PRO A 168 -1.67 14.49 12.12
CA PRO A 168 -1.85 15.94 11.98
C PRO A 168 -0.60 16.81 12.18
N THR A 169 -0.38 17.84 11.38
CA THR A 169 0.67 18.82 11.68
C THR A 169 0.26 19.74 12.84
N LYS A 170 1.24 20.34 13.53
CA LYS A 170 0.99 21.36 14.57
C LYS A 170 0.23 22.59 14.04
N LYS A 171 0.32 22.86 12.74
CA LYS A 171 -0.31 24.04 12.11
C LYS A 171 -1.81 23.83 11.93
N SER A 172 -2.22 22.65 11.44
CA SER A 172 -3.63 22.35 11.13
C SER A 172 -4.40 21.79 12.34
N ASN A 173 -3.72 21.06 13.24
CA ASN A 173 -4.29 20.35 14.39
C ASN A 173 -5.29 19.23 14.04
N PHE A 174 -5.43 18.82 12.78
CA PHE A 174 -6.23 17.65 12.42
C PHE A 174 -5.84 16.99 11.10
N ALA A 175 -6.16 15.70 11.00
CA ALA A 175 -6.18 14.92 9.76
C ALA A 175 -7.58 14.37 9.51
N PHE A 176 -7.82 13.90 8.29
CA PHE A 176 -9.06 13.22 7.96
C PHE A 176 -8.86 12.15 6.90
N VAL A 177 -9.82 11.24 6.79
CA VAL A 177 -9.95 10.26 5.71
C VAL A 177 -11.44 9.97 5.47
N ASN A 178 -11.83 9.77 4.22
CA ASN A 178 -13.23 9.50 3.84
C ASN A 178 -13.49 8.00 3.70
N ALA A 179 -12.55 7.26 3.11
CA ALA A 179 -12.61 5.82 3.02
C ALA A 179 -11.21 5.21 2.95
N ILE A 180 -11.12 3.94 3.34
CA ILE A 180 -9.91 3.12 3.32
C ILE A 180 -10.25 1.80 2.64
N GLU A 181 -9.44 1.39 1.67
CA GLU A 181 -9.44 0.02 1.14
C GLU A 181 -8.12 -0.65 1.52
N VAL A 182 -8.17 -1.85 2.08
CA VAL A 182 -7.00 -2.73 2.30
C VAL A 182 -7.34 -4.10 1.72
N ILE A 183 -6.62 -4.47 0.67
CA ILE A 183 -6.94 -5.62 -0.18
C ILE A 183 -5.68 -6.46 -0.39
N SER A 184 -5.73 -7.76 -0.08
CA SER A 184 -4.64 -8.69 -0.44
C SER A 184 -4.52 -8.75 -1.97
N ALA A 185 -3.32 -8.56 -2.51
CA ALA A 185 -3.10 -8.59 -3.95
C ALA A 185 -2.78 -10.01 -4.44
N PRO A 186 -3.08 -10.33 -5.72
CA PRO A 186 -2.61 -11.54 -6.35
C PRO A 186 -1.07 -11.66 -6.29
N LYS A 187 -0.57 -12.89 -6.15
CA LYS A 187 0.87 -13.17 -6.01
C LYS A 187 1.68 -12.81 -7.26
N ASP A 188 1.04 -12.83 -8.42
CA ASP A 188 1.61 -12.49 -9.72
C ASP A 188 1.51 -10.99 -10.06
N LEU A 189 0.87 -10.17 -9.20
CA LEU A 189 0.68 -8.74 -9.49
C LEU A 189 2.01 -7.98 -9.56
N VAL A 190 2.97 -8.29 -8.68
CA VAL A 190 4.31 -7.69 -8.67
C VAL A 190 5.33 -8.83 -8.66
N PRO A 191 6.13 -9.01 -9.73
CA PRO A 191 7.14 -10.06 -9.78
C PRO A 191 8.31 -9.75 -8.84
N GLU A 192 9.12 -10.76 -8.52
CA GLU A 192 10.35 -10.59 -7.72
C GLU A 192 11.41 -9.75 -8.46
N THR A 193 11.38 -9.74 -9.80
CA THR A 193 12.45 -9.15 -10.62
C THR A 193 11.90 -8.28 -11.74
N ALA A 194 12.66 -7.26 -12.13
CA ALA A 194 12.39 -6.40 -13.28
C ALA A 194 13.68 -6.09 -14.06
N GLN A 195 13.57 -5.37 -15.17
CA GLN A 195 14.71 -4.86 -15.93
C GLN A 195 15.06 -3.45 -15.48
N TYR A 196 16.26 -3.25 -14.93
CA TYR A 196 16.76 -1.92 -14.59
C TYR A 196 17.38 -1.26 -15.83
N VAL A 197 16.85 -0.11 -16.23
CA VAL A 197 17.32 0.64 -17.41
C VAL A 197 18.24 1.75 -16.94
N ASN A 198 19.54 1.61 -17.23
CA ASN A 198 20.57 2.57 -16.88
C ASN A 198 21.31 3.03 -18.14
N GLY A 199 20.78 4.06 -18.78
CA GLY A 199 21.25 4.42 -20.12
C GLY A 199 20.94 3.29 -21.11
N ASP A 200 21.92 2.94 -21.94
CA ASP A 200 21.79 1.86 -22.92
C ASP A 200 22.03 0.46 -22.32
N GLU A 201 22.34 0.37 -21.03
CA GLU A 201 22.53 -0.89 -20.32
C GLU A 201 21.22 -1.32 -19.64
N VAL A 202 20.84 -2.58 -19.85
CA VAL A 202 19.67 -3.21 -19.22
C VAL A 202 20.16 -4.30 -18.28
N GLU A 203 20.03 -4.04 -16.99
CA GLU A 203 20.45 -4.94 -15.92
C GLU A 203 19.25 -5.62 -15.25
N LYS A 204 19.51 -6.65 -14.44
CA LYS A 204 18.45 -7.30 -13.65
C LYS A 204 18.27 -6.57 -12.32
N PHE A 205 17.03 -6.15 -12.03
CA PHE A 205 16.62 -5.65 -10.73
C PHE A 205 16.02 -6.78 -9.90
N GLU A 206 16.58 -7.04 -8.71
CA GLU A 206 16.13 -8.09 -7.79
C GLU A 206 15.35 -7.50 -6.61
N GLY A 207 14.38 -8.25 -6.07
CA GLY A 207 13.61 -7.85 -4.89
C GLY A 207 12.65 -6.70 -5.13
N LEU A 208 12.02 -6.67 -6.32
CA LEU A 208 10.99 -5.71 -6.69
C LEU A 208 9.74 -5.86 -5.80
N ASP A 209 9.34 -7.10 -5.51
CA ASP A 209 8.25 -7.48 -4.61
C ASP A 209 8.45 -7.01 -3.15
N LYS A 210 9.68 -6.67 -2.76
CA LYS A 210 10.01 -6.14 -1.43
C LYS A 210 9.94 -4.62 -1.35
N GLN A 211 9.74 -3.94 -2.48
CA GLN A 211 9.60 -2.49 -2.52
C GLN A 211 8.15 -2.09 -2.23
N ALA A 212 7.97 -0.85 -1.76
CA ALA A 212 6.67 -0.23 -1.68
C ALA A 212 6.49 0.73 -2.86
N PHE A 213 5.27 0.79 -3.37
CA PHE A 213 4.92 1.55 -4.56
C PHE A 213 3.77 2.49 -4.29
N GLU A 214 3.82 3.69 -4.86
CA GLU A 214 2.66 4.56 -5.07
C GLU A 214 2.31 4.55 -6.56
N VAL A 215 1.07 4.24 -6.90
CA VAL A 215 0.61 4.25 -8.29
C VAL A 215 0.43 5.70 -8.74
N ALA A 216 1.32 6.16 -9.61
CA ALA A 216 1.30 7.53 -10.13
C ALA A 216 0.43 7.64 -11.38
N TYR A 217 0.55 6.67 -12.29
CA TYR A 217 -0.23 6.62 -13.53
C TYR A 217 -0.70 5.20 -13.81
N ARG A 218 -1.92 5.11 -14.35
CA ARG A 218 -2.50 3.88 -14.86
C ARG A 218 -3.32 4.23 -16.09
N VAL A 219 -2.86 3.80 -17.25
CA VAL A 219 -3.30 4.31 -18.54
C VAL A 219 -3.68 3.18 -19.48
N THR A 220 -4.86 3.30 -20.08
CA THR A 220 -5.35 2.44 -21.16
C THR A 220 -5.08 3.13 -22.49
N VAL A 221 -4.37 2.46 -23.39
CA VAL A 221 -3.84 3.06 -24.62
C VAL A 221 -4.81 2.81 -25.76
N GLY A 222 -5.31 3.88 -26.39
CA GLY A 222 -6.30 3.80 -27.46
C GLY A 222 -7.72 3.44 -26.99
N GLY A 223 -7.87 2.97 -25.75
CA GLY A 223 -9.14 2.62 -25.11
C GLY A 223 -9.89 3.78 -24.47
N VAL A 224 -11.05 3.44 -23.91
CA VAL A 224 -11.87 4.33 -23.07
C VAL A 224 -11.53 4.15 -21.60
N LYS A 225 -11.95 5.10 -20.75
CA LYS A 225 -11.71 5.02 -19.30
C LYS A 225 -12.27 3.72 -18.71
N VAL A 226 -11.42 2.93 -18.05
CA VAL A 226 -11.84 1.76 -17.27
C VAL A 226 -12.12 2.20 -15.84
N THR A 227 -13.30 1.88 -15.33
CA THR A 227 -13.72 2.21 -13.96
C THR A 227 -13.56 0.99 -13.04
N PRO A 228 -13.62 1.17 -11.71
CA PRO A 228 -13.55 0.07 -10.76
C PRO A 228 -14.53 -1.06 -11.05
N PHE A 229 -15.73 -0.73 -11.55
CA PHE A 229 -16.75 -1.71 -11.94
C PHE A 229 -16.31 -2.68 -13.06
N ASN A 230 -15.42 -2.22 -13.94
CA ASN A 230 -14.94 -2.92 -15.13
C ASN A 230 -13.50 -3.44 -14.98
N ASP A 231 -12.92 -3.37 -13.77
CA ASP A 231 -11.57 -3.85 -13.46
C ASP A 231 -11.62 -4.96 -12.41
N SER A 232 -10.78 -5.98 -12.59
CA SER A 232 -10.66 -7.14 -11.72
C SER A 232 -10.21 -6.82 -10.29
N LEU A 233 -9.48 -5.72 -10.09
CA LEU A 233 -8.98 -5.23 -8.80
C LEU A 233 -9.57 -3.87 -8.42
N TRP A 234 -10.69 -3.48 -9.04
CA TRP A 234 -11.36 -2.19 -8.82
C TRP A 234 -10.47 -0.95 -9.05
N ARG A 235 -9.49 -1.06 -9.95
CA ARG A 235 -8.61 0.05 -10.37
C ARG A 235 -9.32 0.95 -11.37
N THR A 236 -8.78 2.16 -11.53
CA THR A 236 -9.20 3.09 -12.60
C THR A 236 -8.07 3.24 -13.61
N TRP A 237 -8.36 3.05 -14.90
CA TRP A 237 -7.43 3.29 -16.00
C TRP A 237 -7.86 4.52 -16.80
N MET A 238 -6.96 5.48 -16.97
CA MET A 238 -7.22 6.73 -17.68
C MET A 238 -6.87 6.60 -19.17
N PRO A 239 -7.63 7.23 -20.09
CA PRO A 239 -7.26 7.27 -21.51
C PRO A 239 -5.90 7.95 -21.73
N ASP A 240 -5.18 7.50 -22.75
CA ASP A 240 -3.79 7.90 -22.98
C ASP A 240 -3.58 9.23 -23.71
N ASP A 241 -4.63 9.81 -24.30
CA ASP A 241 -4.55 11.00 -25.17
C ASP A 241 -3.81 12.19 -24.52
N ALA A 242 -3.94 12.36 -23.20
CA ALA A 242 -3.30 13.46 -22.47
C ALA A 242 -1.78 13.30 -22.31
N TYR A 243 -1.25 12.09 -22.51
CA TYR A 243 0.16 11.76 -22.33
C TYR A 243 0.89 11.52 -23.66
N LEU A 244 0.15 11.39 -24.77
CA LEU A 244 0.71 11.13 -26.08
C LEU A 244 1.41 12.38 -26.64
N LYS A 245 2.71 12.28 -26.93
CA LYS A 245 3.53 13.38 -27.42
C LYS A 245 3.11 13.88 -28.81
N SER A 246 2.79 12.95 -29.70
CA SER A 246 2.30 13.24 -31.06
C SER A 246 1.39 12.11 -31.52
N SER A 247 0.29 12.47 -32.19
CA SER A 247 -0.63 11.51 -32.82
C SER A 247 -0.24 11.16 -34.26
N GLU A 248 0.87 11.69 -34.78
CA GLU A 248 1.33 11.39 -36.13
C GLU A 248 1.64 9.90 -36.29
N GLY A 249 1.08 9.27 -37.33
CA GLY A 249 1.24 7.83 -37.57
C GLY A 249 0.48 6.91 -36.59
N SER A 250 -0.21 7.47 -35.58
CA SER A 250 -0.96 6.70 -34.58
C SER A 250 -2.35 6.30 -35.08
N ILE A 251 -2.71 5.03 -34.88
CA ILE A 251 -4.06 4.50 -35.15
C ILE A 251 -4.60 3.84 -33.89
N LYS A 252 -5.82 4.19 -33.48
CA LYS A 252 -6.54 3.51 -32.39
C LYS A 252 -7.27 2.28 -32.96
N VAL A 253 -7.21 1.16 -32.24
CA VAL A 253 -7.88 -0.10 -32.59
C VAL A 253 -8.63 -0.65 -31.38
N TYR A 254 -9.76 -1.30 -31.65
CA TYR A 254 -10.57 -2.03 -30.68
C TYR A 254 -10.81 -3.46 -31.19
N PHE A 255 -10.81 -4.41 -30.28
CA PHE A 255 -10.97 -5.83 -30.56
C PHE A 255 -12.19 -6.39 -29.84
N GLY A 256 -13.21 -6.79 -30.61
CA GLY A 256 -14.44 -7.37 -30.05
C GLY A 256 -14.34 -8.86 -29.71
N GLY A 257 -13.16 -9.47 -29.88
CA GLY A 257 -12.94 -10.89 -29.58
C GLY A 257 -12.56 -11.14 -28.12
N ARG A 258 -12.43 -12.42 -27.76
CA ARG A 258 -12.02 -12.83 -26.41
C ARG A 258 -10.50 -12.69 -26.24
N ILE A 259 -10.08 -11.99 -25.19
CA ILE A 259 -8.68 -11.96 -24.74
C ILE A 259 -8.30 -13.31 -24.14
N LYS A 260 -7.19 -13.89 -24.63
CA LYS A 260 -6.74 -15.25 -24.35
C LYS A 260 -5.55 -15.26 -23.38
N TYR A 261 -5.84 -14.97 -22.12
CA TYR A 261 -4.88 -15.11 -21.02
C TYR A 261 -4.23 -16.50 -21.00
N GLN A 262 -2.90 -16.55 -20.88
CA GLN A 262 -2.10 -17.78 -20.85
C GLN A 262 -1.38 -17.91 -19.51
N ASP A 263 -1.14 -19.16 -19.09
CA ASP A 263 -0.31 -19.43 -17.92
C ASP A 263 1.11 -18.91 -18.15
N GLY A 264 1.68 -18.23 -17.14
CA GLY A 264 2.98 -17.57 -17.23
C GLY A 264 2.98 -16.23 -17.99
N GLY A 265 1.84 -15.81 -18.56
CA GLY A 265 1.64 -14.48 -19.13
C GLY A 265 0.98 -13.51 -18.14
N ALA A 266 0.42 -12.41 -18.65
CA ALA A 266 -0.39 -11.54 -17.82
C ALA A 266 -1.67 -12.26 -17.38
N SER A 267 -2.13 -12.04 -16.14
CA SER A 267 -3.45 -12.44 -15.66
C SER A 267 -4.48 -11.31 -15.81
N ARG A 268 -5.76 -11.62 -15.57
CA ARG A 268 -6.84 -10.62 -15.58
C ARG A 268 -6.64 -9.58 -14.49
N GLU A 269 -5.99 -9.98 -13.40
CA GLU A 269 -5.68 -9.13 -12.27
C GLU A 269 -4.48 -8.23 -12.55
N VAL A 270 -3.50 -8.68 -13.34
CA VAL A 270 -2.44 -7.80 -13.87
C VAL A 270 -3.05 -6.72 -14.77
N GLY A 271 -3.92 -7.09 -15.71
CA GLY A 271 -4.67 -6.13 -16.54
C GLY A 271 -6.00 -6.70 -17.05
N PRO A 272 -7.11 -5.94 -16.97
CA PRO A 272 -8.42 -6.44 -17.38
C PRO A 272 -8.56 -6.46 -18.92
N ASP A 273 -9.56 -7.17 -19.42
CA ASP A 273 -9.84 -7.29 -20.85
C ASP A 273 -9.95 -5.92 -21.53
N ASN A 274 -10.59 -4.96 -20.85
CA ASN A 274 -10.78 -3.58 -21.35
C ASN A 274 -9.48 -2.79 -21.57
N VAL A 275 -8.34 -3.27 -21.04
CA VAL A 275 -7.02 -2.71 -21.34
C VAL A 275 -6.41 -3.40 -22.54
N TYR A 276 -6.54 -4.73 -22.63
CA TYR A 276 -5.92 -5.53 -23.69
C TYR A 276 -6.76 -5.61 -24.98
N ASP A 277 -8.03 -5.22 -24.96
CA ASP A 277 -8.92 -5.17 -26.12
C ASP A 277 -8.83 -3.85 -26.90
N SER A 278 -8.02 -2.91 -26.43
CA SER A 278 -7.75 -1.64 -27.08
C SER A 278 -6.25 -1.41 -27.20
N ALA A 279 -5.85 -0.69 -28.24
CA ALA A 279 -4.46 -0.33 -28.46
C ALA A 279 -4.32 0.92 -29.32
N ARG A 280 -3.10 1.48 -29.29
CA ARG A 280 -2.57 2.27 -30.39
C ARG A 280 -1.49 1.51 -31.13
N LEU A 281 -1.49 1.66 -32.44
CA LEU A 281 -0.51 1.01 -33.30
C LEU A 281 0.06 1.95 -34.36
N ILE A 282 1.20 1.54 -34.90
CA ILE A 282 1.76 2.04 -36.16
C ILE A 282 1.45 1.00 -37.23
N GLN A 283 1.02 1.46 -38.40
CA GLN A 283 0.74 0.58 -39.54
C GLN A 283 1.33 1.17 -40.81
N SER A 284 2.00 0.30 -41.56
CA SER A 284 2.54 0.62 -42.86
C SER A 284 1.42 0.88 -43.88
N LYS A 285 1.66 1.86 -44.75
CA LYS A 285 0.74 2.25 -45.82
C LYS A 285 1.49 2.30 -47.14
N ASN A 286 0.89 1.79 -48.21
CA ASN A 286 1.47 1.80 -49.56
C ASN A 286 2.90 1.24 -49.60
N ALA A 287 3.14 0.11 -48.93
CA ALA A 287 4.45 -0.53 -48.79
C ALA A 287 5.53 0.25 -48.03
N SER A 288 5.18 1.39 -47.42
CA SER A 288 6.13 2.20 -46.65
C SER A 288 5.91 2.04 -45.15
N ILE A 289 6.98 1.70 -44.44
CA ILE A 289 7.02 1.61 -42.98
C ILE A 289 7.31 3.02 -42.44
N PRO A 290 6.43 3.60 -41.60
CA PRO A 290 6.64 4.94 -41.06
C PRO A 290 7.89 5.00 -40.18
N ASN A 291 8.80 5.95 -40.41
CA ASN A 291 9.95 6.15 -39.53
C ASN A 291 9.59 7.06 -38.34
N VAL A 292 8.63 6.62 -37.52
CA VAL A 292 8.09 7.37 -36.38
C VAL A 292 7.94 6.44 -35.18
N ASN A 293 8.24 6.94 -33.98
CA ASN A 293 7.96 6.24 -32.73
C ASN A 293 6.74 6.88 -32.06
N LEU A 294 5.77 6.06 -31.63
CA LEU A 294 4.72 6.53 -30.73
C LEU A 294 5.33 6.67 -29.34
N THR A 295 5.20 7.86 -28.75
CA THR A 295 5.84 8.21 -27.47
C THR A 295 4.83 8.81 -26.52
N TRP A 296 4.81 8.33 -25.29
CA TRP A 296 4.04 8.89 -24.18
C TRP A 296 4.98 9.45 -23.13
N GLU A 297 4.66 10.63 -22.60
CA GLU A 297 5.47 11.36 -21.63
C GLU A 297 4.66 11.58 -20.34
N PHE A 298 5.24 11.17 -19.22
CA PHE A 298 4.61 11.19 -17.91
C PHE A 298 5.42 12.05 -16.94
N PRO A 299 4.89 13.19 -16.49
CA PRO A 299 5.55 14.01 -15.48
C PRO A 299 5.70 13.26 -14.16
N VAL A 300 6.89 13.23 -13.59
CA VAL A 300 7.21 12.52 -12.35
C VAL A 300 7.99 13.41 -11.37
N MET A 301 8.16 12.94 -10.13
CA MET A 301 9.03 13.60 -9.16
C MET A 301 10.46 13.11 -9.28
N GLU A 302 11.42 14.04 -9.13
CA GLU A 302 12.84 13.75 -9.01
C GLU A 302 13.15 12.92 -7.76
N ASP A 303 14.35 12.36 -7.69
CA ASP A 303 14.90 11.63 -6.53
C ASP A 303 14.19 10.31 -6.19
N TYR A 304 13.33 9.78 -7.07
CA TYR A 304 12.72 8.46 -6.93
C TYR A 304 13.04 7.56 -8.12
N LYS A 305 12.99 6.26 -7.87
CA LYS A 305 12.90 5.24 -8.92
C LYS A 305 11.42 4.97 -9.25
N TYR A 306 11.17 4.55 -10.47
CA TYR A 306 9.84 4.23 -10.96
C TYR A 306 9.83 2.85 -11.59
N LEU A 307 8.84 2.04 -11.22
CA LEU A 307 8.45 0.86 -11.96
C LEU A 307 7.52 1.29 -13.09
N VAL A 308 7.93 1.00 -14.33
CA VAL A 308 7.18 1.22 -15.56
C VAL A 308 6.75 -0.15 -16.07
N ARG A 309 5.45 -0.41 -16.05
CA ARG A 309 4.87 -1.62 -16.64
C ARG A 309 4.21 -1.27 -17.96
N MET A 310 4.64 -1.90 -19.03
CA MET A 310 4.03 -1.76 -20.36
C MET A 310 3.23 -3.01 -20.69
N HIS A 311 2.00 -2.81 -21.15
CA HIS A 311 1.05 -3.87 -21.48
C HIS A 311 0.88 -4.00 -23.00
N PHE A 312 1.00 -5.23 -23.50
CA PHE A 312 0.94 -5.57 -24.91
C PHE A 312 -0.03 -6.73 -25.15
N CYS A 313 -0.75 -6.67 -26.26
CA CYS A 313 -1.62 -7.74 -26.73
C CYS A 313 -1.80 -7.53 -28.24
N ASP A 314 -1.38 -8.53 -29.04
CA ASP A 314 -1.57 -8.45 -30.49
C ASP A 314 -3.03 -8.74 -30.83
N ILE A 315 -3.79 -7.65 -31.01
CA ILE A 315 -5.20 -7.64 -31.35
C ILE A 315 -5.48 -7.20 -32.79
N ALA A 316 -4.42 -6.93 -33.58
CA ALA A 316 -4.53 -6.29 -34.89
C ALA A 316 -3.90 -7.10 -36.03
N SER A 317 -2.91 -7.95 -35.75
CA SER A 317 -2.30 -8.79 -36.78
C SER A 317 -3.28 -9.85 -37.29
N ILE A 318 -3.26 -10.08 -38.60
CA ILE A 318 -4.08 -11.12 -39.25
C ILE A 318 -3.56 -12.55 -38.99
N SER A 319 -2.29 -12.68 -38.59
CA SER A 319 -1.61 -13.94 -38.32
C SER A 319 -0.42 -13.71 -37.39
N LEU A 320 0.00 -14.77 -36.71
CA LEU A 320 1.24 -14.83 -35.92
C LEU A 320 2.46 -14.53 -36.80
N GLY A 321 3.50 -13.98 -36.19
CA GLY A 321 4.79 -13.70 -36.81
C GLY A 321 4.78 -12.51 -37.79
N LEU A 322 3.77 -11.64 -37.71
CA LEU A 322 3.64 -10.44 -38.58
C LEU A 322 3.90 -9.11 -37.84
N LEU A 323 4.27 -9.17 -36.56
CA LEU A 323 4.48 -8.00 -35.72
C LEU A 323 5.84 -8.11 -35.01
N PHE A 324 6.79 -7.29 -35.47
CA PHE A 324 8.09 -7.10 -34.84
C PHE A 324 8.32 -5.61 -34.64
N PHE A 325 8.58 -5.20 -33.40
CA PHE A 325 8.74 -3.79 -33.06
C PHE A 325 9.77 -3.57 -31.96
N ASN A 326 10.25 -2.34 -31.85
CA ASN A 326 11.17 -1.95 -30.80
C ASN A 326 10.40 -1.26 -29.66
N VAL A 327 10.82 -1.51 -28.43
CA VAL A 327 10.30 -0.86 -27.22
C VAL A 327 11.40 -0.01 -26.62
N TYR A 328 11.06 1.21 -26.23
CA TYR A 328 11.97 2.16 -25.62
C TYR A 328 11.41 2.69 -24.31
N VAL A 329 12.29 2.89 -23.33
CA VAL A 329 11.98 3.58 -22.07
C VAL A 329 13.04 4.65 -21.86
N ASN A 330 12.63 5.89 -21.62
CA ASN A 330 13.50 7.06 -21.54
C ASN A 330 14.42 7.23 -22.76
N GLY A 331 13.95 6.83 -23.95
CA GLY A 331 14.72 6.87 -25.19
C GLY A 331 15.71 5.72 -25.38
N HIS A 332 15.91 4.87 -24.37
CA HIS A 332 16.80 3.71 -24.44
C HIS A 332 16.06 2.48 -24.94
N LEU A 333 16.71 1.69 -25.81
CA LEU A 333 16.13 0.49 -26.41
C LEU A 333 16.13 -0.66 -25.39
N VAL A 334 14.94 -1.03 -24.90
CA VAL A 334 14.78 -2.09 -23.88
C VAL A 334 14.36 -3.43 -24.47
N TYR A 335 13.64 -3.43 -25.59
CA TYR A 335 13.42 -4.62 -26.40
C TYR A 335 13.66 -4.30 -27.87
N LYS A 336 14.55 -5.09 -28.48
CA LYS A 336 14.81 -5.06 -29.91
C LYS A 336 14.04 -6.17 -30.62
N ASP A 337 13.38 -5.82 -31.72
CA ASP A 337 12.63 -6.75 -32.58
C ASP A 337 11.67 -7.66 -31.78
N LEU A 338 10.93 -7.10 -30.81
CA LEU A 338 9.97 -7.82 -29.97
C LEU A 338 8.91 -8.51 -30.84
N ASP A 339 8.84 -9.84 -30.73
CA ASP A 339 7.80 -10.67 -31.33
C ASP A 339 6.80 -11.10 -30.27
N LEU A 340 5.59 -10.52 -30.32
CA LEU A 340 4.52 -10.89 -29.40
C LEU A 340 4.08 -12.35 -29.57
N SER A 341 4.21 -12.93 -30.76
CA SER A 341 3.85 -14.33 -31.00
C SER A 341 4.72 -15.27 -30.18
N ALA A 342 6.03 -15.00 -30.12
CA ALA A 342 6.99 -15.81 -29.39
C ALA A 342 6.79 -15.73 -27.87
N VAL A 343 6.56 -14.52 -27.33
CA VAL A 343 6.41 -14.33 -25.87
C VAL A 343 5.01 -14.69 -25.34
N THR A 344 4.05 -14.99 -26.22
CA THR A 344 2.68 -15.34 -25.86
C THR A 344 2.28 -16.75 -26.29
N ASN A 345 3.25 -17.67 -26.36
CA ASN A 345 3.03 -19.09 -26.70
C ASN A 345 2.33 -19.30 -28.05
N TYR A 346 2.58 -18.42 -29.03
CA TYR A 346 1.98 -18.46 -30.37
C TYR A 346 0.45 -18.37 -30.35
N VAL A 347 -0.10 -17.51 -29.48
CA VAL A 347 -1.54 -17.25 -29.37
C VAL A 347 -1.85 -15.77 -29.62
N LEU A 348 -2.57 -15.46 -30.70
CA LEU A 348 -3.08 -14.10 -30.93
C LEU A 348 -4.09 -13.67 -29.87
N ALA A 349 -4.18 -12.36 -29.64
CA ALA A 349 -4.97 -11.75 -28.57
C ALA A 349 -4.64 -12.31 -27.17
N SER A 350 -3.39 -12.73 -26.98
CA SER A 350 -2.84 -13.11 -25.68
C SER A 350 -2.06 -11.94 -25.08
N PRO A 351 -2.36 -11.54 -23.84
CA PRO A 351 -1.63 -10.50 -23.13
C PRO A 351 -0.18 -10.85 -22.77
N PHE A 352 0.68 -9.84 -22.79
CA PHE A 352 2.04 -9.83 -22.28
C PHE A 352 2.29 -8.49 -21.56
N TYR A 353 3.08 -8.48 -20.49
CA TYR A 353 3.53 -7.25 -19.86
C TYR A 353 5.04 -7.32 -19.62
N ALA A 354 5.68 -6.14 -19.60
CA ALA A 354 7.10 -6.00 -19.29
C ALA A 354 7.32 -4.90 -18.26
N ASP A 355 8.16 -5.20 -17.28
CA ASP A 355 8.45 -4.35 -16.13
C ASP A 355 9.86 -3.79 -16.20
N PHE A 356 9.96 -2.47 -16.12
CA PHE A 356 11.21 -1.73 -16.17
C PHE A 356 11.35 -0.84 -14.94
N VAL A 357 12.52 -0.83 -14.31
CA VAL A 357 12.87 0.12 -13.26
C VAL A 357 13.72 1.22 -13.89
N VAL A 358 13.31 2.47 -13.68
CA VAL A 358 14.04 3.66 -14.15
C VAL A 358 14.27 4.65 -13.02
N ASP A 359 15.39 5.36 -13.06
CA ASP A 359 15.57 6.55 -12.24
C ASP A 359 14.85 7.73 -12.87
N ALA A 360 14.23 8.58 -12.05
CA ALA A 360 13.76 9.87 -12.55
C ALA A 360 14.96 10.73 -12.98
N ASP A 361 15.03 10.99 -14.27
CA ASP A 361 15.88 11.98 -14.91
C ASP A 361 15.55 13.40 -14.39
N ARG A 362 16.53 14.31 -14.45
CA ARG A 362 16.38 15.77 -14.30
C ARG A 362 15.30 16.38 -15.19
N SER A 363 14.94 15.73 -16.30
CA SER A 363 13.80 16.13 -17.14
C SER A 363 12.45 16.01 -16.43
N ARG A 364 12.37 15.30 -15.30
CA ARG A 364 11.14 15.02 -14.53
C ARG A 364 10.07 14.32 -15.36
N VAL A 365 10.48 13.57 -16.37
CA VAL A 365 9.59 12.87 -17.27
C VAL A 365 10.06 11.43 -17.40
N VAL A 366 9.14 10.49 -17.19
CA VAL A 366 9.30 9.13 -17.66
C VAL A 366 8.66 9.05 -19.04
N SER A 367 9.40 8.60 -20.04
CA SER A 367 8.87 8.40 -21.39
C SER A 367 8.89 6.93 -21.77
N VAL A 368 7.85 6.49 -22.45
CA VAL A 368 7.77 5.15 -23.03
C VAL A 368 7.44 5.29 -24.51
N SER A 369 8.06 4.46 -25.35
CA SER A 369 7.81 4.50 -26.78
C SER A 369 7.79 3.12 -27.40
N VAL A 370 7.03 3.00 -28.49
CA VAL A 370 7.07 1.86 -29.39
C VAL A 370 7.28 2.35 -30.81
N GLY A 371 8.07 1.62 -31.59
CA GLY A 371 8.40 2.01 -32.96
C GLY A 371 8.75 0.82 -33.84
N PRO A 372 8.74 0.99 -35.17
CA PRO A 372 9.08 -0.08 -36.08
C PRO A 372 10.50 -0.60 -35.85
N SER A 373 10.69 -1.87 -36.18
CA SER A 373 11.96 -2.56 -36.07
C SER A 373 12.57 -2.80 -37.45
N SER A 374 13.82 -3.27 -37.46
CA SER A 374 14.47 -3.70 -38.70
C SER A 374 13.80 -4.91 -39.36
N LYS A 375 12.96 -5.64 -38.59
CA LYS A 375 12.17 -6.79 -39.05
C LYS A 375 10.71 -6.44 -39.32
N SER A 376 10.31 -5.18 -39.19
CA SER A 376 8.97 -4.74 -39.57
C SER A 376 8.71 -5.01 -41.05
N MET A 377 7.47 -5.38 -41.37
CA MET A 377 7.09 -5.83 -42.72
C MET A 377 6.14 -4.82 -43.36
N ALA A 378 6.30 -4.63 -44.66
CA ALA A 378 5.34 -3.84 -45.42
C ALA A 378 3.94 -4.47 -45.35
N TYR A 379 2.91 -3.63 -45.26
CA TYR A 379 1.49 -3.99 -45.19
C TYR A 379 1.05 -4.68 -43.88
N THR A 380 1.87 -4.67 -42.83
CA THR A 380 1.52 -5.22 -41.50
C THR A 380 1.46 -4.13 -40.43
N VAL A 381 1.14 -4.56 -39.20
CA VAL A 381 1.28 -3.73 -38.00
C VAL A 381 2.77 -3.66 -37.64
N ASP A 382 3.26 -2.47 -37.33
CA ASP A 382 4.68 -2.21 -37.13
C ASP A 382 5.06 -1.91 -35.68
N ALA A 383 4.09 -1.58 -34.83
CA ALA A 383 4.25 -1.40 -33.39
C ALA A 383 2.87 -1.36 -32.71
N VAL A 384 2.77 -1.80 -31.45
CA VAL A 384 1.51 -1.76 -30.68
C VAL A 384 1.77 -1.49 -29.20
N LEU A 385 0.84 -0.81 -28.53
CA LEU A 385 0.79 -0.68 -27.08
C LEU A 385 -0.66 -0.62 -26.60
N ASN A 386 -0.97 -1.34 -25.52
CA ASN A 386 -2.33 -1.51 -24.99
C ASN A 386 -2.54 -0.79 -23.65
N GLY A 387 -1.48 -0.68 -22.83
CA GLY A 387 -1.58 -0.03 -21.51
C GLY A 387 -0.22 0.32 -20.92
N VAL A 388 -0.22 1.24 -19.95
CA VAL A 388 0.97 1.66 -19.20
C VAL A 388 0.59 1.88 -17.74
N GLU A 389 1.36 1.31 -16.82
CA GLU A 389 1.34 1.67 -15.40
C GLU A 389 2.69 2.26 -15.00
N ILE A 390 2.68 3.32 -14.20
CA ILE A 390 3.89 3.92 -13.63
C ILE A 390 3.70 4.04 -12.13
N MET A 391 4.60 3.42 -11.38
CA MET A 391 4.53 3.32 -9.94
C MET A 391 5.83 3.84 -9.33
N LYS A 392 5.74 4.86 -8.49
CA LYS A 392 6.87 5.44 -7.77
C LYS A 392 7.30 4.49 -6.65
N MET A 393 8.59 4.19 -6.56
CA MET A 393 9.16 3.29 -5.56
C MET A 393 9.57 4.06 -4.30
N ASN A 394 9.55 3.41 -3.15
CA ASN A 394 10.05 4.02 -1.91
C ASN A 394 11.55 4.31 -2.02
N ASN A 395 11.97 5.39 -1.38
CA ASN A 395 13.38 5.75 -1.30
C ASN A 395 14.09 4.99 -0.16
N SER A 396 15.40 5.23 -0.03
CA SER A 396 16.28 4.57 0.97
C SER A 396 15.91 4.83 2.43
N VAL A 397 15.06 5.82 2.72
CA VAL A 397 14.57 6.13 4.08
C VAL A 397 13.16 5.62 4.33
N GLY A 398 12.62 4.76 3.46
CA GLY A 398 11.28 4.18 3.63
C GLY A 398 10.14 5.18 3.41
N SER A 399 10.33 6.13 2.49
CA SER A 399 9.35 7.16 2.18
C SER A 399 8.96 7.13 0.71
N LEU A 400 7.67 7.30 0.45
CA LEU A 400 7.10 7.57 -0.87
C LEU A 400 6.81 9.06 -1.06
N ASP A 401 6.75 9.84 0.02
CA ASP A 401 6.48 11.28 -0.07
C ASP A 401 7.35 12.05 0.94
N GLY A 402 8.54 12.43 0.48
CA GLY A 402 9.50 13.24 1.22
C GLY A 402 10.79 12.50 1.58
N LYS A 403 11.68 13.18 2.31
CA LYS A 403 13.03 12.72 2.65
C LYS A 403 13.20 12.35 4.13
N LEU A 404 12.10 12.26 4.87
CA LEU A 404 12.12 11.97 6.31
C LEU A 404 11.55 10.58 6.57
N PRO A 405 12.18 9.77 7.44
CA PRO A 405 11.62 8.50 7.91
C PRO A 405 10.49 8.73 8.94
N ALA A 406 9.71 7.69 9.20
CA ALA A 406 8.51 7.76 10.05
C ALA A 406 8.82 8.14 11.51
N GLU A 407 9.94 7.66 12.07
CA GLU A 407 10.30 7.91 13.47
C GLU A 407 10.48 9.40 13.74
N LEU A 408 11.10 10.13 12.81
CA LEU A 408 11.30 11.57 12.95
C LEU A 408 9.97 12.34 12.89
N LEU A 409 9.03 11.91 12.03
CA LEU A 409 7.71 12.52 11.96
C LEU A 409 6.91 12.32 13.25
N LEU A 410 7.00 11.13 13.85
CA LEU A 410 6.33 10.80 15.11
C LEU A 410 6.95 11.52 16.32
N MET A 411 8.26 11.76 16.32
CA MET A 411 8.94 12.53 17.38
C MET A 411 8.57 14.02 17.39
N CYS A 412 8.20 14.61 16.26
CA CYS A 412 7.82 16.02 16.18
C CYS A 412 6.58 16.35 17.02
N TRP A 413 5.80 15.35 17.44
CA TRP A 413 4.66 15.56 18.31
C TRP A 413 4.99 15.46 19.79
N PRO A 414 4.49 16.42 20.60
CA PRO A 414 4.69 16.36 22.04
C PRO A 414 3.93 15.15 22.57
N ARG A 415 4.64 14.05 22.84
CA ARG A 415 4.17 13.06 23.80
C ARG A 415 3.92 13.87 25.07
N ARG A 416 2.64 14.06 25.46
CA ARG A 416 2.34 14.66 26.76
C ARG A 416 3.19 13.90 27.76
N ALA A 417 4.03 14.63 28.50
CA ALA A 417 4.96 14.11 29.49
C ALA A 417 4.22 13.52 30.71
N VAL A 418 3.23 12.66 30.49
CA VAL A 418 2.53 11.92 31.55
C VAL A 418 3.50 10.93 32.22
N SER A 419 4.54 10.51 31.50
CA SER A 419 5.53 9.56 32.02
C SER A 419 6.69 10.19 32.79
N ILE A 420 6.82 11.53 32.86
CA ILE A 420 7.87 12.18 33.66
C ILE A 420 7.34 12.58 35.04
N LEU A 421 6.04 12.92 35.16
CA LEU A 421 5.42 13.25 36.45
C LEU A 421 5.38 12.05 37.41
N LEU A 422 5.07 10.85 36.93
CA LEU A 422 5.03 9.64 37.76
C LEU A 422 6.37 9.28 38.43
N PRO A 423 7.51 9.23 37.72
CA PRO A 423 8.81 9.00 38.35
C PRO A 423 9.27 10.17 39.21
N LEU A 424 8.90 11.42 38.89
CA LEU A 424 9.18 12.58 39.76
C LEU A 424 8.40 12.52 41.06
N ILE A 425 7.12 12.15 41.02
CA ILE A 425 6.28 11.96 42.21
C ILE A 425 6.83 10.79 43.03
N ALA A 426 7.20 9.67 42.40
CA ALA A 426 7.81 8.54 43.08
C ALA A 426 9.15 8.91 43.75
N LEU A 427 9.99 9.69 43.08
CA LEU A 427 11.26 10.18 43.63
C LEU A 427 11.04 11.11 44.82
N VAL A 428 10.07 12.03 44.75
CA VAL A 428 9.70 12.92 45.86
C VAL A 428 9.17 12.12 47.04
N CYS A 429 8.30 11.13 46.81
CA CYS A 429 7.81 10.24 47.87
C CYS A 429 8.95 9.43 48.53
N LEU A 430 9.90 8.93 47.75
CA LEU A 430 11.09 8.24 48.27
C LEU A 430 11.96 9.17 49.13
N LEU A 431 12.22 10.40 48.66
CA LEU A 431 13.00 11.39 49.42
C LEU A 431 12.32 11.81 50.72
N LEU A 432 10.99 11.97 50.72
CA LEU A 432 10.21 12.27 51.93
C LEU A 432 10.18 11.10 52.91
N SER A 433 10.09 9.86 52.40
CA SER A 433 10.16 8.66 53.26
C SER A 433 11.56 8.52 53.90
N PHE A 434 12.61 8.79 53.14
CA PHE A 434 13.99 8.75 53.61
C PHE A 434 14.25 9.85 54.65
N SER A 435 13.76 11.07 54.42
CA SER A 435 13.90 12.18 55.38
C SER A 435 13.15 11.91 56.69
N ALA A 436 11.95 11.31 56.62
CA ALA A 436 11.19 10.92 57.80
C ALA A 436 11.91 9.82 58.62
N VAL A 437 12.52 8.84 57.95
CA VAL A 437 13.32 7.79 58.60
C VAL A 437 14.57 8.39 59.26
N MET A 438 15.26 9.30 58.58
CA MET A 438 16.43 9.99 59.12
C MET A 438 16.07 10.89 60.31
N HIS A 439 14.93 11.58 60.26
CA HIS A 439 14.43 12.39 61.37
C HIS A 439 14.03 11.52 62.57
N ARG A 440 13.41 10.36 62.34
CA ARG A 440 13.12 9.38 63.41
C ARG A 440 14.40 8.83 64.04
N ARG A 441 15.42 8.50 63.23
CA ARG A 441 16.73 8.04 63.73
C ARG A 441 17.45 9.13 64.54
N LYS A 442 17.38 10.39 64.11
CA LYS A 442 17.99 11.52 64.82
C LYS A 442 17.29 11.81 66.16
N ASN A 443 15.96 11.65 66.23
CA ASN A 443 15.21 11.79 67.48
C ASN A 443 15.40 10.61 68.45
N GLN A 444 15.70 9.40 67.96
CA GLN A 444 16.04 8.25 68.80
C GLN A 444 17.47 8.29 69.35
N ALA A 445 18.36 9.10 68.75
CA ALA A 445 19.73 9.27 69.24
C ALA A 445 19.84 10.23 70.45
N GLY A 446 18.73 10.85 70.88
CA GLY A 446 18.70 11.79 72.01
C GLY A 446 18.29 11.22 73.37
N THR A 447 17.89 9.95 73.48
CA THR A 447 17.51 9.36 74.77
C THR A 447 18.70 8.66 75.42
N VAL A 448 19.35 9.38 76.34
CA VAL A 448 20.32 8.83 77.30
C VAL A 448 19.60 7.87 78.26
N PRO A 449 20.04 6.61 78.44
CA PRO A 449 19.43 5.73 79.43
C PRO A 449 19.92 6.10 80.83
N TRP A 450 18.97 6.46 81.69
CA TRP A 450 19.14 6.70 83.13
C TRP A 450 19.62 5.41 83.83
N LEU A 451 20.76 5.48 84.51
CA LEU A 451 21.27 4.40 85.37
C LEU A 451 20.45 4.36 86.68
N LYS A 452 19.94 3.18 87.07
CA LYS A 452 19.36 2.96 88.41
C LYS A 452 20.50 2.78 89.43
N LEU A 453 20.48 3.59 90.48
CA LEU A 453 21.29 3.42 91.70
C LEU A 453 20.81 2.19 92.49
N PRO A 454 21.72 1.39 93.07
CA PRO A 454 21.38 0.33 94.01
C PRO A 454 21.22 0.90 95.42
N MET A 455 20.18 0.47 96.14
CA MET A 455 20.10 0.60 97.60
C MET A 455 20.34 -0.76 98.24
N ASP A 456 21.29 -0.78 99.17
CA ASP A 456 21.63 -1.88 100.07
C ASP A 456 20.49 -2.19 101.06
N VAL A 457 20.27 -3.47 101.36
CA VAL A 457 19.91 -3.93 102.71
C VAL A 457 20.55 -5.30 102.98
N HIS A 458 21.21 -5.38 104.14
CA HIS A 458 21.92 -6.52 104.72
C HIS A 458 21.03 -7.71 105.11
N GLU A 459 21.56 -8.93 104.96
CA GLU A 459 21.22 -10.06 105.83
C GLU A 459 22.46 -10.97 106.06
N ILE A 460 22.41 -11.72 107.16
CA ILE A 460 23.51 -12.11 108.05
C ILE A 460 24.17 -13.46 107.67
N SER A 461 25.48 -13.58 107.96
CA SER A 461 26.36 -14.77 107.81
C SER A 461 26.00 -15.93 108.78
N PRO A 462 26.40 -17.19 108.50
CA PRO A 462 27.61 -17.69 109.16
C PRO A 462 28.50 -18.68 108.36
N LYS A 463 29.82 -18.47 108.50
CA LYS A 463 30.89 -19.45 108.81
C LYS A 463 31.28 -20.57 107.82
N HIS A 464 32.56 -20.46 107.43
CA HIS A 464 33.64 -21.46 107.54
C HIS A 464 33.44 -22.89 106.97
N ALA A 465 34.31 -23.30 106.03
CA ALA A 465 35.60 -23.97 106.34
C ALA A 465 36.13 -24.83 105.17
N LYS A 466 37.47 -24.87 105.11
CA LYS A 466 38.39 -25.89 104.55
C LYS A 466 38.56 -25.95 103.03
N LEU A 467 39.70 -25.50 102.50
CA LEU A 467 41.05 -26.12 102.53
C LEU A 467 41.12 -27.54 101.91
N GLN A 468 41.77 -27.53 100.75
CA GLN A 468 42.94 -28.33 100.36
C GLN A 468 42.82 -29.71 99.72
N LEU A 469 43.36 -29.71 98.49
CA LEU A 469 44.47 -30.51 97.97
C LEU A 469 44.47 -32.03 98.25
N SER A 470 44.34 -32.76 97.15
CA SER A 470 45.00 -34.04 96.85
C SER A 470 45.12 -34.06 95.30
N ASN A 471 46.24 -34.35 94.63
CA ASN A 471 47.15 -35.49 94.71
C ASN A 471 48.52 -35.09 94.09
N ILE A 472 49.68 -35.34 94.71
CA ILE A 472 50.44 -36.60 94.88
C ILE A 472 51.22 -36.98 93.61
N VAL A 473 52.57 -36.96 93.75
CA VAL A 473 53.60 -37.72 93.00
C VAL A 473 53.65 -37.43 91.49
N THR A 474 54.60 -36.64 91.00
CA THR A 474 56.04 -36.95 90.85
C THR A 474 56.82 -35.67 90.62
#